data_AF-A0AAX3VZ87-F1
#
_entry.id   AF-A0AAX3VZ87-F1
#
_cell.length_a   1.000
_cell.length_b   1.000
_cell.length_c   1.000
_cell.angle_alpha   90.00
_cell.angle_beta   90.00
_cell.angle_gamma   90.00
#
_symmetry.space_group_name_H-M   'P 1'
#
loop_
_entity.id
_entity.type
_entity.pdbx_description
1 polymer ?
#
loop_
_entity_poly.entity_id
_entity_poly.type
_entity_poly.pdbx_seq_one_letter_code
_entity_poly.pdbx_strand_id
1 'polypeptide(L)' 'MSGKYRDTSTVVQLQADLNKLLTESAQRSGRTKVQEASLRLRDHLMHFSDIATEGKRFPVKTSGAND' A
#
# COMPACT_ATOMS: atom_id res chain seq x y z
N MET A 1 1.61 4.12 -26.21
CA MET A 1 1.39 4.34 -24.77
C MET A 1 2.73 4.68 -24.14
N SER A 2 2.80 5.76 -23.35
CA SER A 2 4.06 6.37 -22.91
C SER A 2 4.93 5.38 -22.12
N GLY A 3 6.19 5.19 -22.56
CA GLY A 3 7.13 4.23 -21.99
C GLY A 3 7.71 4.61 -20.62
N LYS A 4 6.92 5.22 -19.74
CA LYS A 4 7.41 5.76 -18.46
C LYS A 4 7.36 4.75 -17.31
N TYR A 5 6.52 3.71 -17.40
CA TYR A 5 6.40 2.66 -16.39
C TYR A 5 6.28 1.28 -17.05
N ARG A 6 6.90 0.26 -16.46
CA ARG A 6 6.88 -1.13 -16.91
C ARG A 6 6.63 -2.03 -15.71
N ASP A 7 6.04 -3.19 -15.97
CA ASP A 7 5.88 -4.22 -14.95
C ASP A 7 7.25 -4.59 -14.38
N THR A 8 7.33 -4.64 -13.06
CA THR A 8 8.55 -4.94 -12.33
C THR A 8 8.23 -5.75 -11.09
N SER A 9 9.22 -6.50 -10.62
CA SER A 9 9.18 -7.17 -9.33
C SER A 9 10.10 -6.44 -8.36
N THR A 10 9.71 -6.38 -7.10
CA THR A 10 10.52 -5.79 -6.04
C THR A 10 10.47 -6.70 -4.83
N VAL A 11 11.62 -6.88 -4.18
CA VAL A 11 11.74 -7.66 -2.95
C VAL A 11 11.42 -6.74 -1.77
N VAL A 12 10.47 -7.14 -0.94
CA VAL A 12 10.12 -6.43 0.31
C VAL A 12 10.59 -7.28 1.48
N GLN A 13 11.42 -6.70 2.34
CA GLN A 13 11.80 -7.33 3.60
C GLN A 13 10.75 -7.04 4.67
N LEU A 14 10.29 -8.10 5.35
CA LEU A 14 9.28 -8.00 6.40
C LEU A 14 9.91 -8.38 7.74
N GLN A 15 9.64 -7.58 8.76
CA GLN A 15 9.90 -7.98 10.15
C GLN A 15 9.00 -9.16 10.54
N ALA A 16 9.36 -9.86 11.62
CA ALA A 16 8.68 -11.09 12.04
C ALA A 16 7.16 -10.90 12.23
N ASP A 17 6.75 -9.81 12.87
CA ASP A 17 5.34 -9.52 13.13
C ASP A 17 4.54 -9.32 11.83
N LEU A 18 5.10 -8.60 10.86
CA LEU A 18 4.45 -8.40 9.56
C LEU A 18 4.38 -9.70 8.76
N ASN A 19 5.43 -10.53 8.79
CA ASN A 19 5.39 -11.84 8.15
C ASN A 19 4.36 -12.77 8.80
N LYS A 20 4.19 -12.71 10.14
CA LYS A 20 3.12 -13.44 10.84
C LYS A 20 1.74 -13.02 10.32
N LEU A 21 1.45 -11.71 10.31
CA LEU A 21 0.18 -11.17 9.83
C LEU A 21 -0.10 -11.54 8.36
N LEU A 22 0.91 -11.44 7.50
CA LEU A 22 0.79 -11.83 6.10
C LEU A 22 0.52 -13.33 5.95
N THR A 23 1.20 -14.17 6.73
CA THR A 23 1.03 -15.63 6.71
C THR A 23 -0.39 -16.02 7.12
N GLU A 24 -0.89 -15.47 8.22
CA GLU A 24 -2.27 -15.73 8.67
C GLU A 24 -3.31 -15.25 7.65
N SER A 25 -3.07 -14.10 7.01
CA SER A 25 -3.98 -13.60 5.97
C SER A 25 -3.99 -14.50 4.74
N ALA A 26 -2.82 -14.92 4.28
CA ALA A 26 -2.67 -15.80 3.13
C ALA A 26 -3.38 -17.15 3.39
N GLN A 27 -3.26 -17.69 4.61
CA GLN A 27 -3.97 -18.89 5.02
C GLN A 27 -5.49 -18.70 5.01
N ARG A 28 -6.01 -17.61 5.58
CA ARG A 28 -7.46 -17.32 5.60
C ARG A 28 -8.03 -17.13 4.19
N SER A 29 -7.26 -16.58 3.26
CA SER A 29 -7.69 -16.33 1.88
C SER A 29 -7.42 -17.49 0.92
N GLY A 30 -6.73 -18.55 1.37
CA GLY A 30 -6.34 -19.67 0.53
C GLY A 30 -5.30 -19.30 -0.54
N ARG A 31 -4.48 -18.28 -0.28
CA ARG A 31 -3.47 -17.77 -1.24
C ARG A 31 -2.05 -18.05 -0.76
N THR A 32 -1.09 -17.95 -1.68
CA THR A 32 0.32 -17.85 -1.28
C THR A 32 0.60 -16.49 -0.66
N LYS A 33 1.65 -16.39 0.16
CA LYS A 33 2.08 -15.11 0.75
C LYS A 33 2.40 -14.06 -0.31
N VAL A 34 2.97 -14.46 -1.45
CA VAL A 34 3.28 -13.55 -2.55
C VAL A 34 2.00 -12.98 -3.16
N GLN A 35 1.02 -13.83 -3.48
CA GLN A 35 -0.26 -13.39 -4.03
C GLN A 35 -1.00 -12.45 -3.08
N GLU A 36 -1.06 -12.81 -1.80
CA GLU A 36 -1.70 -11.99 -0.78
C GLU A 36 -0.98 -10.64 -0.59
N ALA A 37 0.35 -10.63 -0.58
CA ALA A 37 1.14 -9.39 -0.50
C ALA A 37 0.94 -8.49 -1.73
N SER A 38 0.96 -9.06 -2.93
CA SER A 38 0.72 -8.32 -4.17
C SER A 38 -0.68 -7.71 -4.20
N LEU A 39 -1.70 -8.45 -3.76
CA LEU A 39 -3.07 -7.93 -3.68
C LEU A 39 -3.18 -6.79 -2.68
N ARG A 40 -2.59 -6.95 -1.48
CA ARG A 40 -2.62 -5.92 -0.43
C ARG A 40 -1.84 -4.66 -0.84
N LEU A 41 -0.68 -4.82 -1.47
CA LEU A 41 0.10 -3.69 -1.98
C LEU A 41 -0.65 -2.95 -3.10
N ARG A 42 -1.23 -3.68 -4.06
CA ARG A 42 -2.05 -3.09 -5.13
C ARG A 42 -3.24 -2.33 -4.55
N ASP A 43 -3.96 -2.95 -3.62
CA ASP A 43 -5.12 -2.35 -2.96
C ASP A 43 -4.72 -1.06 -2.24
N HIS A 44 -3.62 -1.09 -1.47
CA HIS A 44 -3.14 0.08 -0.77
C HIS A 44 -2.73 1.21 -1.73
N LEU A 45 -1.98 0.90 -2.79
CA LEU A 45 -1.56 1.89 -3.78
C LEU A 45 -2.72 2.48 -4.59
N MET A 46 -3.82 1.74 -4.76
CA MET A 46 -5.03 2.22 -5.46
C MET A 46 -5.89 3.16 -4.61
N HIS A 47 -5.93 2.94 -3.30
CA HIS A 47 -6.83 3.68 -2.40
C HIS A 47 -6.12 4.75 -1.56
N PHE A 48 -4.80 4.66 -1.39
CA PHE A 48 -4.00 5.58 -0.60
C PHE A 48 -2.92 6.21 -1.48
N SER A 49 -3.08 7.51 -1.78
CA SER A 49 -2.10 8.27 -2.56
C SER A 49 -0.80 8.53 -1.80
N ASP A 50 -0.92 8.63 -0.47
CA ASP A 50 0.19 8.89 0.43
C ASP A 50 0.00 8.10 1.73
N ILE A 51 1.11 7.68 2.33
CA ILE A 51 1.13 7.13 3.69
C ILE A 51 1.49 8.28 4.62
N ALA A 52 0.62 8.57 5.60
CA ALA A 52 0.91 9.53 6.65
C ALA A 52 2.18 9.10 7.38
N THR A 53 3.28 9.79 7.09
CA THR A 53 4.55 9.61 7.79
C THR A 53 4.62 10.69 8.86
N GLU A 54 5.14 10.36 10.05
CA GLU A 54 5.38 11.37 11.09
C GLU A 54 6.17 12.55 10.50
N GLY A 55 5.63 13.77 10.65
CA GLY A 55 6.22 15.00 10.10
C GLY A 55 5.59 15.52 8.80
N LYS A 56 4.76 14.74 8.09
CA LYS A 56 3.98 15.23 6.93
C LYS A 56 2.51 15.45 7.33
N ARG A 57 2.21 16.59 7.96
CA ARG A 57 0.81 17.05 8.10
C ARG A 57 0.34 17.58 6.76
N PHE A 58 -0.73 17.00 6.22
CA PHE A 58 -1.36 17.49 5.00
C PHE A 58 -1.99 18.87 5.26
N PRO A 59 -1.87 19.84 4.32
CA PRO A 59 -2.60 21.09 4.43
C PRO A 59 -4.10 20.80 4.31
N VAL A 60 -4.86 21.15 5.34
CA VAL A 60 -6.32 21.18 5.27
C VAL A 60 -6.68 22.21 4.20
N LYS A 61 -7.27 21.77 3.09
CA LYS A 61 -7.93 22.69 2.16
C LYS A 61 -9.23 23.16 2.83
N THR A 62 -9.18 24.23 3.61
CA THR A 62 -10.37 24.98 3.99
C THR A 62 -10.88 25.70 2.75
N SER A 63 -11.65 25.00 1.91
CA SER A 63 -12.51 25.65 0.93
C SER A 63 -13.72 26.21 1.68
N GLY A 64 -13.62 27.45 2.14
CA GLY A 64 -14.68 28.11 2.89
C GLY A 64 -14.27 29.48 3.43
N ALA A 65 -13.82 30.37 2.56
CA ALA A 65 -13.94 31.81 2.80
C ALA A 65 -14.95 32.31 1.76
N ASN A 66 -16.17 32.59 2.23
CA ASN A 66 -17.28 33.16 1.47
C ASN A 66 -16.91 34.54 0.91
N ASP A 67 -17.57 34.89 -0.20
CA ASP A 67 -17.73 36.24 -0.77
C ASP A 67 -17.95 37.35 0.28
#